data_AF-A0A8T4K1K8-F1
#
_entry.id   AF-A0A8T4K1K8-F1
#
_cell.length_a   1.000
_cell.length_b   1.000
_cell.length_c   1.000
_cell.angle_alpha   90.00
_cell.angle_beta   90.00
_cell.angle_gamma   90.00
#
_symmetry.space_group_name_H-M   'P 1'
#
loop_
_entity.id
_entity.type
_entity.pdbx_description
1 polymer ?
#
loop_
_entity_poly.entity_id
_entity_poly.type
_entity_poly.pdbx_seq_one_letter_code
_entity_poly.pdbx_strand_id
1 'polypeptide(L)'
;MSAFLDFIVPWMEDAGNVVFREGSTINSLQNGFSGINIRAILCHSHFSNALLTFHTPHKSHFYCFPGSFSYTKYNDLVMQLGISKNFKKKKESALTMRKQMKIAAVVSAAALLALGASITSFAASKGTWKYEDGEWYCYDKNGDVYENTFCLSNGKEFYVGDDGMMVRSSWVESDGDYYFVNSAGEKITNDWRLTSPYDDENAEEQWFYFQSSGKRAEGKKLLIKGKTYFFNDEGEMLTGWVQESGDTWDEGSTDDVKNTDTYYCDETGARLESTWVYDYAPSVDRDDSGDEDEHYYYLKSSGKVATGKQSNIKGQTYFFDNTGKMLSGWVAKTDSDAGYVEIWKDDEEYTELNLAALSDDSVYFCGDEDDGHMKKNKWIKLWNNKMYGLEDDDEDKYWFYIEKNGEVYIPSAGNAKEMTKYKFIDGEGEKVLGDVFEEDKTVKVTEKKINGKTYLFDENGQMVSKFVMDSDGLMYYYGGSDEGDRKDGSLSIKDDAGESYRFYFSTENKPGQGYYNAAGITGAKSGKLYDHGFLVKANDYKYELKDVTAKIDGVDKELSFIINSSGSIQTSDKKYEEDDDLLINTEGAVFHKESTNKGAAYGSVEGATALYR
;
A
#
# COMPACT_ATOMS: atom_id res chain seq x y z
N MET A 1 11.77 10.27 -33.68
CA MET A 1 11.18 8.96 -34.01
C MET A 1 11.96 8.22 -35.09
N SER A 2 12.33 8.84 -36.23
CA SER A 2 13.16 8.15 -37.24
C SER A 2 14.54 7.73 -36.70
N ALA A 3 15.23 8.60 -35.95
CA ALA A 3 16.52 8.26 -35.33
C ALA A 3 16.45 7.13 -34.28
N PHE A 4 15.29 6.90 -33.68
CA PHE A 4 15.06 5.81 -32.72
C PHE A 4 14.80 4.48 -33.45
N LEU A 5 14.08 4.53 -34.56
CA LEU A 5 13.84 3.38 -35.44
C LEU A 5 15.13 2.95 -36.15
N ASP A 6 15.96 3.89 -36.59
CA ASP A 6 17.26 3.60 -37.20
C ASP A 6 18.23 2.92 -36.22
N PHE A 7 18.06 3.14 -34.90
CA PHE A 7 18.85 2.50 -33.85
C PHE A 7 18.36 1.08 -33.49
N ILE A 8 17.04 0.85 -33.48
CA ILE A 8 16.45 -0.41 -32.98
C ILE A 8 16.24 -1.46 -34.07
N VAL A 9 15.96 -1.06 -35.32
CA VAL A 9 15.65 -2.00 -36.41
C VAL A 9 16.77 -3.02 -36.67
N PRO A 10 18.06 -2.65 -36.69
CA PRO A 10 19.15 -3.62 -36.86
C PRO A 10 19.17 -4.67 -35.75
N TRP A 11 18.87 -4.27 -34.50
CA TRP A 11 18.85 -5.17 -33.35
C TRP A 11 17.68 -6.16 -33.39
N MET A 12 16.53 -5.73 -33.91
CA MET A 12 15.34 -6.59 -34.05
C MET A 12 15.47 -7.61 -35.19
N GLU A 13 16.11 -7.22 -36.30
CA GLU A 13 16.44 -8.14 -37.41
C GLU A 13 17.44 -9.22 -36.97
N ASP A 14 18.46 -8.84 -36.18
CA ASP A 14 19.46 -9.78 -35.63
C ASP A 14 18.87 -10.76 -34.62
N ALA A 15 17.79 -10.36 -33.93
CA ALA A 15 16.99 -11.21 -33.05
C ALA A 15 15.98 -12.11 -33.79
N GLY A 16 16.03 -12.18 -35.12
CA GLY A 16 15.19 -13.05 -35.94
C GLY A 16 13.75 -12.57 -36.18
N ASN A 17 13.46 -11.29 -35.92
CA ASN A 17 12.13 -10.71 -36.18
C ASN A 17 12.05 -10.14 -37.60
N VAL A 18 10.88 -10.26 -38.24
CA VAL A 18 10.62 -9.68 -39.57
C VAL A 18 10.10 -8.26 -39.42
N VAL A 19 10.80 -7.29 -40.01
CA VAL A 19 10.44 -5.86 -39.97
C VAL A 19 9.97 -5.41 -41.37
N PHE A 20 8.75 -4.87 -41.49
CA PHE A 20 8.21 -4.39 -42.77
C PHE A 20 8.36 -2.86 -42.91
N ARG A 21 8.79 -2.39 -44.09
CA ARG A 21 8.92 -0.96 -44.42
C ARG A 21 7.76 -0.49 -45.30
N GLU A 22 7.51 0.83 -45.31
CA GLU A 22 6.43 1.47 -46.08
C GLU A 22 6.44 1.05 -47.57
N GLY A 23 5.26 0.66 -48.09
CA GLY A 23 5.06 0.20 -49.48
C GLY A 23 4.71 -1.28 -49.65
N SER A 24 4.69 -2.06 -48.56
CA SER A 24 4.31 -3.48 -48.58
C SER A 24 2.80 -3.64 -48.79
N THR A 25 2.34 -4.34 -49.84
CA THR A 25 0.90 -4.55 -50.12
C THR A 25 0.37 -5.86 -49.56
N ILE A 26 -0.87 -5.85 -49.07
CA ILE A 26 -1.57 -6.95 -48.37
C ILE A 26 -1.73 -8.24 -49.20
N ASN A 27 -1.57 -8.19 -50.53
CA ASN A 27 -1.80 -9.35 -51.40
C ASN A 27 -0.70 -10.42 -51.39
N SER A 28 0.37 -10.28 -50.60
CA SER A 28 1.34 -11.36 -50.37
C SER A 28 0.98 -12.29 -49.21
N LEU A 29 -0.16 -12.10 -48.53
CA LEU A 29 -0.54 -12.81 -47.31
C LEU A 29 -1.22 -14.17 -47.49
N GLN A 30 -1.47 -14.66 -48.71
CA GLN A 30 -2.38 -15.80 -48.90
C GLN A 30 -1.83 -17.08 -49.53
N ASN A 31 -0.56 -17.19 -49.88
CA ASN A 31 -0.02 -18.45 -50.41
C ASN A 31 1.33 -18.82 -49.82
N GLY A 32 1.30 -19.73 -48.84
CA GLY A 32 2.45 -20.43 -48.31
C GLY A 32 2.69 -20.14 -46.83
N PHE A 33 2.61 -21.19 -46.01
CA PHE A 33 3.32 -21.45 -44.75
C PHE A 33 2.39 -22.03 -43.68
N SER A 34 2.28 -23.36 -43.70
CA SER A 34 1.89 -24.15 -42.54
C SER A 34 3.04 -24.16 -41.52
N GLY A 35 2.82 -23.64 -40.31
CA GLY A 35 3.64 -23.95 -39.14
C GLY A 35 4.59 -22.89 -38.58
N ILE A 36 4.38 -21.58 -38.81
CA ILE A 36 5.21 -20.52 -38.20
C ILE A 36 4.32 -19.45 -37.54
N ASN A 37 4.62 -19.14 -36.27
CA ASN A 37 4.02 -18.06 -35.48
C ASN A 37 4.43 -16.68 -36.03
N ILE A 38 3.47 -15.83 -36.36
CA ILE A 38 3.72 -14.47 -36.86
C ILE A 38 3.50 -13.45 -35.74
N ARG A 39 4.51 -12.60 -35.46
CA ARG A 39 4.38 -11.35 -34.70
C ARG A 39 4.33 -10.20 -35.72
N ALA A 40 3.31 -9.35 -35.68
CA ALA A 40 3.19 -8.20 -36.59
C ALA A 40 2.91 -6.90 -35.81
N ILE A 41 3.50 -5.80 -36.25
CA ILE A 41 3.26 -4.43 -35.75
C ILE A 41 2.82 -3.57 -36.94
N LEU A 42 1.71 -2.85 -36.81
CA LEU A 42 1.25 -1.85 -37.78
C LEU A 42 1.49 -0.46 -37.19
N CYS A 43 2.30 0.36 -37.85
CA CYS A 43 2.45 1.79 -37.53
C CYS A 43 1.90 2.63 -38.69
N HIS A 44 1.04 3.61 -38.38
CA HIS A 44 0.55 4.60 -39.34
C HIS A 44 0.96 6.01 -38.89
N SER A 45 1.43 6.83 -39.82
CA SER A 45 2.04 8.15 -39.57
C SER A 45 1.07 9.29 -39.18
N HIS A 46 -0.19 8.99 -38.85
CA HIS A 46 -1.23 10.03 -38.62
C HIS A 46 -1.96 9.95 -37.27
N PHE A 47 -1.50 9.15 -36.31
CA PHE A 47 -2.04 9.15 -34.95
C PHE A 47 -0.92 9.33 -33.93
N SER A 48 -1.05 10.37 -33.08
CA SER A 48 -0.09 10.74 -32.03
C SER A 48 0.00 9.74 -30.87
N ASN A 49 -0.73 8.61 -30.93
CA ASN A 49 -0.70 7.54 -29.94
C ASN A 49 -0.74 6.20 -30.69
N ALA A 50 0.40 5.53 -30.82
CA ALA A 50 0.44 4.16 -31.32
C ALA A 50 0.22 3.19 -30.14
N LEU A 51 -0.80 2.34 -30.24
CA LEU A 51 -1.10 1.29 -29.27
C LEU A 51 -0.24 0.06 -29.60
N LEU A 52 0.65 -0.34 -28.70
CA LEU A 52 1.43 -1.58 -28.84
C LEU A 52 0.62 -2.74 -28.25
N THR A 53 0.25 -3.75 -29.04
CA THR A 53 -0.46 -4.94 -28.56
C THR A 53 0.36 -6.19 -28.83
N PHE A 54 0.61 -6.98 -27.77
CA PHE A 54 1.18 -8.32 -27.87
C PHE A 54 0.13 -9.35 -27.44
N HIS A 55 0.04 -10.46 -28.15
CA HIS A 55 -0.83 -11.58 -27.78
C HIS A 55 0.02 -12.84 -27.57
N THR A 56 -0.16 -13.50 -26.42
CA THR A 56 0.38 -14.85 -26.16
C THR A 56 -0.74 -15.74 -25.61
N PRO A 57 -0.91 -17.01 -26.07
CA PRO A 57 -2.06 -17.83 -25.67
C PRO A 57 -2.01 -18.42 -24.25
N HIS A 58 -0.98 -18.14 -23.46
CA HIS A 58 -0.95 -18.56 -22.05
C HIS A 58 -0.37 -17.45 -21.18
N LYS A 59 -1.18 -17.03 -20.19
CA LYS A 59 -0.98 -15.96 -19.19
C LYS A 59 -1.25 -14.53 -19.69
N SER A 60 -2.36 -13.99 -19.20
CA SER A 60 -2.86 -12.64 -19.46
C SER A 60 -2.09 -11.62 -18.61
N HIS A 61 -1.18 -10.86 -19.21
CA HIS A 61 -0.63 -9.63 -18.61
C HIS A 61 -0.67 -8.49 -19.62
N PHE A 62 -1.16 -7.33 -19.18
CA PHE A 62 -1.16 -6.08 -19.93
C PHE A 62 -0.03 -5.19 -19.38
N TYR A 63 0.77 -4.58 -20.25
CA TYR A 63 1.73 -3.56 -19.86
C TYR A 63 1.51 -2.28 -20.69
N CYS A 64 1.37 -1.15 -19.99
CA CYS A 64 1.31 0.19 -20.57
C CYS A 64 2.52 0.98 -20.05
N PHE A 65 3.25 1.67 -20.93
CA PHE A 65 4.27 2.65 -20.55
C PHE A 65 3.90 4.01 -21.16
N PRO A 66 3.72 5.09 -20.35
CA PRO A 66 3.71 6.44 -20.87
C PRO A 66 5.14 6.95 -20.99
N GLY A 67 5.53 7.35 -22.20
CA GLY A 67 6.82 7.96 -22.47
C GLY A 67 6.82 9.46 -22.19
N SER A 68 7.67 9.89 -21.26
CA SER A 68 8.25 11.23 -21.21
C SER A 68 9.57 11.14 -20.47
N PHE A 69 10.69 11.17 -21.20
CA PHE A 69 12.01 11.28 -20.61
C PHE A 69 12.30 12.76 -20.30
N SER A 70 12.50 13.07 -19.03
CA SER A 70 13.37 14.16 -18.57
C SER A 70 14.33 13.58 -17.53
N TYR A 71 15.62 13.84 -17.72
CA TYR A 71 16.72 13.38 -16.87
C TYR A 71 16.58 13.93 -15.45
N THR A 72 16.38 13.05 -14.44
CA THR A 72 16.93 13.21 -13.08
C THR A 72 16.76 11.94 -12.24
N LYS A 73 17.90 11.48 -11.72
CA LYS A 73 18.16 10.74 -10.48
C LYS A 73 17.70 9.28 -10.30
N TYR A 74 18.66 8.56 -9.72
CA TYR A 74 18.81 7.12 -9.47
C TYR A 74 17.81 6.53 -8.44
N ASN A 75 16.81 7.30 -7.98
CA ASN A 75 15.89 6.87 -6.91
C ASN A 75 14.53 6.35 -7.42
N ASP A 76 14.15 6.64 -8.67
CA ASP A 76 12.88 6.14 -9.24
C ASP A 76 12.87 4.61 -9.51
N LEU A 77 14.05 3.97 -9.48
CA LEU A 77 14.21 2.54 -9.75
C LEU A 77 13.97 1.64 -8.52
N VAL A 78 14.05 2.20 -7.30
CA VAL A 78 13.84 1.44 -6.06
C VAL A 78 12.34 1.20 -5.81
N MET A 79 11.48 2.15 -6.18
CA MET A 79 10.03 2.05 -5.98
C MET A 79 9.28 1.19 -7.01
N GLN A 80 9.90 0.80 -8.13
CA GLN A 80 9.24 0.04 -9.20
C GLN A 80 9.67 -1.43 -9.34
N LEU A 81 10.74 -1.85 -8.66
CA LEU A 81 11.25 -3.21 -8.75
C LEU A 81 11.42 -3.78 -7.34
N GLY A 82 10.32 -4.32 -6.79
CA GLY A 82 10.35 -5.13 -5.57
C GLY A 82 11.21 -6.38 -5.75
N ILE A 83 12.53 -6.23 -5.54
CA ILE A 83 13.51 -7.30 -5.56
C ILE A 83 13.92 -7.58 -4.12
N SER A 84 13.28 -8.57 -3.53
CA SER A 84 13.77 -9.27 -2.34
C SER A 84 15.15 -9.86 -2.64
N LYS A 85 16.18 -9.40 -1.92
CA LYS A 85 17.42 -10.16 -1.71
C LYS A 85 17.95 -9.95 -0.29
N ASN A 86 17.86 -11.03 0.48
CA ASN A 86 18.55 -11.26 1.75
C ASN A 86 20.05 -10.94 1.67
N PHE A 87 20.53 -10.02 2.51
CA PHE A 87 21.92 -9.97 2.94
C PHE A 87 22.01 -9.60 4.43
N LYS A 88 22.23 -10.61 5.27
CA LYS A 88 22.84 -10.40 6.60
C LYS A 88 24.28 -9.93 6.39
N LYS A 89 24.64 -8.70 6.81
CA LYS A 89 25.90 -8.42 7.53
C LYS A 89 26.03 -6.96 8.01
N LYS A 90 26.17 -6.88 9.34
CA LYS A 90 27.24 -6.20 10.09
C LYS A 90 27.27 -4.66 10.09
N LYS A 91 26.76 -4.10 11.20
CA LYS A 91 27.17 -2.84 11.83
C LYS A 91 28.70 -2.68 11.77
N GLU A 92 29.18 -1.73 10.98
CA GLU A 92 30.46 -1.05 11.15
C GLU A 92 30.26 0.42 10.73
N SER A 93 30.70 1.30 11.61
CA SER A 93 30.46 2.74 11.65
C SER A 93 30.81 3.48 10.35
N ALA A 94 29.89 4.34 9.89
CA ALA A 94 30.14 5.35 8.86
C ALA A 94 30.20 6.77 9.46
N LEU A 95 30.83 6.91 10.62
CA LEU A 95 31.30 8.19 11.14
C LEU A 95 32.71 8.43 10.59
N THR A 96 32.84 8.91 9.34
CA THR A 96 33.98 9.69 8.78
C THR A 96 33.90 9.78 7.25
N MET A 97 33.31 10.86 6.73
CA MET A 97 33.77 11.65 5.57
C MET A 97 32.65 12.54 5.01
N ARG A 98 32.36 13.66 5.69
CA ARG A 98 31.86 14.89 5.06
C ARG A 98 32.50 16.11 5.72
N LYS A 99 33.83 16.16 5.70
CA LYS A 99 34.56 17.43 5.78
C LYS A 99 35.18 17.67 4.40
N GLN A 100 34.64 18.69 3.73
CA GLN A 100 35.01 19.22 2.40
C GLN A 100 34.47 18.49 1.16
N MET A 101 33.30 18.93 0.68
CA MET A 101 33.11 19.24 -0.74
C MET A 101 32.69 20.71 -0.85
N LYS A 102 33.68 21.58 -1.01
CA LYS A 102 33.49 22.94 -1.49
C LYS A 102 32.90 22.88 -2.90
N ILE A 103 31.84 23.65 -3.13
CA ILE A 103 31.51 24.43 -4.33
C ILE A 103 31.78 23.73 -5.68
N ALA A 104 30.70 23.38 -6.38
CA ALA A 104 30.45 23.70 -7.80
C ALA A 104 29.52 22.65 -8.46
N ALA A 105 28.26 23.02 -8.71
CA ALA A 105 27.55 22.83 -9.97
C ALA A 105 26.07 23.24 -9.84
N VAL A 106 25.78 24.49 -9.47
CA VAL A 106 24.48 25.09 -9.81
C VAL A 106 24.61 25.54 -11.27
N VAL A 107 24.07 24.75 -12.17
CA VAL A 107 23.94 25.11 -13.58
C VAL A 107 23.08 26.38 -13.63
N SER A 108 23.70 27.48 -14.06
CA SER A 108 23.08 28.78 -14.19
C SER A 108 21.76 28.70 -14.95
N ALA A 109 20.64 28.94 -14.27
CA ALA A 109 19.35 29.27 -14.89
C ALA A 109 19.25 30.77 -15.26
N ALA A 110 20.40 31.38 -15.59
CA ALA A 110 20.51 32.69 -16.19
C ALA A 110 20.94 32.56 -17.66
N ALA A 111 20.12 31.89 -18.46
CA ALA A 111 20.20 31.97 -19.91
C ALA A 111 19.15 32.98 -20.40
N LEU A 112 19.65 34.17 -20.75
CA LEU A 112 19.10 35.20 -21.63
C LEU A 112 17.57 35.25 -21.90
N LEU A 113 16.95 36.35 -21.45
CA LEU A 113 16.09 37.15 -22.31
C LEU A 113 16.51 38.61 -22.22
N ALA A 114 17.59 38.95 -22.91
CA ALA A 114 17.71 40.27 -23.51
C ALA A 114 16.75 40.31 -24.71
N LEU A 115 15.45 40.47 -24.45
CA LEU A 115 14.51 40.85 -25.51
C LEU A 115 14.65 42.35 -25.70
N GLY A 116 15.25 42.71 -26.84
CA GLY A 116 15.37 44.08 -27.28
C GLY A 116 13.99 44.73 -27.38
N ALA A 117 13.76 45.70 -26.51
CA ALA A 117 12.88 46.83 -26.79
C ALA A 117 13.78 48.00 -27.21
N SER A 118 13.72 48.32 -28.50
CA SER A 118 14.28 49.54 -29.05
C SER A 118 13.62 50.78 -28.42
N ILE A 119 14.47 51.61 -27.81
CA ILE A 119 14.34 53.03 -27.47
C ILE A 119 13.06 53.78 -27.88
N THR A 120 12.45 54.43 -26.89
CA THR A 120 12.05 55.84 -27.00
C THR A 120 12.53 56.57 -25.74
N SER A 121 13.54 57.42 -25.89
CA SER A 121 14.01 58.33 -24.86
C SER A 121 12.95 59.39 -24.56
N PHE A 122 12.50 59.48 -23.31
CA PHE A 122 11.85 60.68 -22.79
C PHE A 122 12.44 60.99 -21.41
N ALA A 123 12.83 62.26 -21.24
CA ALA A 123 13.48 62.89 -20.08
C ALA A 123 12.79 62.54 -18.73
N ALA A 124 13.48 62.48 -17.58
CA ALA A 124 14.60 63.28 -17.12
C ALA A 124 15.73 62.43 -16.51
N SER A 125 16.98 62.66 -16.93
CA SER A 125 18.14 62.15 -16.19
C SER A 125 18.17 62.85 -14.83
N LYS A 126 17.96 62.10 -13.73
CA LYS A 126 18.39 62.55 -12.42
C LYS A 126 19.92 62.63 -12.46
N GLY A 127 20.40 63.83 -12.79
CA GLY A 127 21.79 64.26 -12.77
C GLY A 127 22.61 64.05 -14.05
N THR A 128 23.74 64.76 -14.11
CA THR A 128 24.78 64.67 -15.13
C THR A 128 25.96 63.89 -14.57
N TRP A 129 26.39 62.83 -15.25
CA TRP A 129 27.51 62.00 -14.81
C TRP A 129 28.85 62.60 -15.22
N LYS A 130 29.83 62.64 -14.31
CA LYS A 130 31.22 62.97 -14.62
C LYS A 130 32.17 61.97 -13.98
N TYR A 131 33.29 61.75 -14.66
CA TYR A 131 34.38 60.91 -14.18
C TYR A 131 35.52 61.81 -13.71
N GLU A 132 35.78 61.82 -12.41
CA GLU A 132 36.76 62.69 -11.74
C GLU A 132 37.57 61.83 -10.75
N ASP A 133 38.89 62.04 -10.69
CA ASP A 133 39.81 61.34 -9.76
C ASP A 133 39.71 59.80 -9.73
N GLY A 134 39.27 59.19 -10.83
CA GLY A 134 39.17 57.74 -10.95
C GLY A 134 37.76 57.19 -10.69
N GLU A 135 36.81 58.03 -10.29
CA GLU A 135 35.48 57.63 -9.85
C GLU A 135 34.36 58.40 -10.55
N TRP A 136 33.15 57.84 -10.51
CA TRP A 136 31.98 58.43 -11.14
C TRP A 136 31.13 59.19 -10.13
N TYR A 137 30.75 60.41 -10.48
CA TYR A 137 29.90 61.30 -9.70
C TYR A 137 28.67 61.70 -10.51
N CYS A 138 27.56 61.92 -9.81
CA CYS A 138 26.30 62.37 -10.40
C CYS A 138 25.98 63.78 -9.89
N TYR A 139 25.81 64.76 -10.78
CA TYR A 139 25.58 66.17 -10.41
C TYR A 139 24.17 66.60 -10.71
N ASP A 140 23.58 67.44 -9.86
CA ASP A 140 22.30 68.08 -10.11
C ASP A 140 22.39 69.17 -11.22
N LYS A 141 21.27 69.87 -11.46
CA LYS A 141 21.21 70.93 -12.47
C LYS A 141 22.00 72.21 -12.10
N ASN A 142 22.31 72.39 -10.82
CA ASN A 142 23.06 73.53 -10.29
C ASN A 142 24.57 73.25 -10.27
N GLY A 143 24.97 71.99 -10.47
CA GLY A 143 26.36 71.55 -10.43
C GLY A 143 26.79 71.03 -9.06
N ASP A 144 25.84 70.77 -8.15
CA ASP A 144 26.08 70.16 -6.85
C ASP A 144 26.08 68.63 -6.98
N VAL A 145 26.94 67.93 -6.24
CA VAL A 145 27.01 66.46 -6.26
C VAL A 145 25.78 65.89 -5.54
N TYR A 146 25.17 64.86 -6.13
CA TYR A 146 24.17 64.06 -5.44
C TYR A 146 24.84 63.09 -4.48
N GLU A 147 24.26 62.92 -3.30
CA GLU A 147 24.71 62.01 -2.26
C GLU A 147 23.53 61.12 -1.82
N ASN A 148 23.83 59.88 -1.42
CA ASN A 148 22.88 58.90 -0.89
C ASN A 148 21.61 58.74 -1.74
N THR A 149 21.74 58.67 -3.07
CA THR A 149 20.57 58.64 -3.95
C THR A 149 20.80 57.86 -5.24
N PHE A 150 19.70 57.38 -5.82
CA PHE A 150 19.71 56.79 -7.15
C PHE A 150 19.65 57.86 -8.24
N CYS A 151 20.63 57.80 -9.13
CA CYS A 151 20.73 58.58 -10.35
C CYS A 151 20.40 57.73 -11.59
N LEU A 152 19.62 58.30 -12.51
CA LEU A 152 19.15 57.60 -13.72
C LEU A 152 20.07 57.90 -14.90
N SER A 153 20.61 56.87 -15.54
CA SER A 153 21.38 56.97 -16.77
C SER A 153 20.99 55.88 -17.76
N ASN A 154 20.65 56.26 -19.00
CA ASN A 154 20.27 55.33 -20.06
C ASN A 154 19.17 54.31 -19.68
N GLY A 155 18.20 54.75 -18.86
CA GLY A 155 17.11 53.89 -18.39
C GLY A 155 17.50 52.90 -17.28
N LYS A 156 18.70 53.02 -16.72
CA LYS A 156 19.19 52.26 -15.58
C LYS A 156 19.48 53.18 -14.40
N GLU A 157 19.29 52.67 -13.20
CA GLU A 157 19.53 53.43 -11.97
C GLU A 157 20.88 53.01 -11.37
N PHE A 158 21.62 53.98 -10.87
CA PHE A 158 22.93 53.80 -10.24
C PHE A 158 22.94 54.57 -8.93
N TYR A 159 23.59 54.05 -7.90
CA TYR A 159 23.61 54.69 -6.59
C TYR A 159 24.92 55.46 -6.38
N VAL A 160 24.80 56.67 -5.84
CA VAL A 160 25.94 57.46 -5.33
C VAL A 160 25.88 57.50 -3.81
N GLY A 161 27.02 57.24 -3.17
CA GLY A 161 27.18 57.17 -1.71
C GLY A 161 27.14 58.52 -1.02
N ASP A 162 27.52 58.55 0.25
CA ASP A 162 27.63 59.76 1.07
C ASP A 162 28.79 60.67 0.66
N ASP A 163 29.84 60.08 0.09
CA ASP A 163 30.97 60.76 -0.54
C ASP A 163 30.68 61.22 -1.99
N GLY A 164 29.46 60.97 -2.48
CA GLY A 164 29.01 61.28 -3.84
C GLY A 164 29.56 60.35 -4.93
N MET A 165 30.39 59.36 -4.55
CA MET A 165 30.97 58.40 -5.49
C MET A 165 30.00 57.29 -5.84
N MET A 166 30.08 56.79 -7.07
CA MET A 166 29.25 55.68 -7.53
C MET A 166 29.60 54.39 -6.80
N VAL A 167 28.60 53.81 -6.13
CA VAL A 167 28.71 52.52 -5.43
C VAL A 167 28.64 51.38 -6.45
N ARG A 168 29.41 50.31 -6.22
CA ARG A 168 29.45 49.11 -7.07
C ARG A 168 29.57 47.85 -6.23
N SER A 169 28.96 46.76 -6.69
CA SER A 169 29.02 45.43 -6.07
C SER A 169 28.64 45.41 -4.58
N SER A 170 27.73 46.27 -4.15
CA SER A 170 27.39 46.45 -2.74
C SER A 170 25.89 46.57 -2.54
N TRP A 171 25.49 46.27 -1.30
CA TRP A 171 24.20 46.66 -0.78
C TRP A 171 24.03 48.17 -0.74
N VAL A 172 22.78 48.60 -0.85
CA VAL A 172 22.36 50.00 -0.75
C VAL A 172 21.07 50.04 0.06
N GLU A 173 21.07 50.82 1.13
CA GLU A 173 19.85 51.18 1.86
C GLU A 173 19.36 52.54 1.36
N SER A 174 18.07 52.64 1.02
CA SER A 174 17.44 53.91 0.65
C SER A 174 15.99 53.90 1.10
N ASP A 175 15.61 54.92 1.87
CA ASP A 175 14.25 55.10 2.39
C ASP A 175 13.72 53.88 3.19
N GLY A 176 14.63 53.15 3.87
CA GLY A 176 14.30 51.95 4.66
C GLY A 176 14.08 50.68 3.83
N ASP A 177 14.35 50.72 2.52
CA ASP A 177 14.37 49.53 1.67
C ASP A 177 15.81 49.17 1.26
N TYR A 178 16.05 47.88 1.05
CA TYR A 178 17.35 47.35 0.64
C TYR A 178 17.39 47.05 -0.86
N TYR A 179 18.51 47.41 -1.48
CA TYR A 179 18.82 47.25 -2.90
C TYR A 179 20.24 46.70 -3.05
N PHE A 180 20.58 46.22 -4.25
CA PHE A 180 21.94 45.85 -4.58
C PHE A 180 22.33 46.42 -5.93
N VAL A 181 23.55 46.96 -6.01
CA VAL A 181 24.14 47.44 -7.27
C VAL A 181 25.22 46.48 -7.74
N ASN A 182 25.21 46.15 -9.03
CA ASN A 182 26.16 45.19 -9.60
C ASN A 182 27.56 45.79 -9.78
N SER A 183 28.46 45.03 -10.41
CA SER A 183 29.84 45.47 -10.69
C SER A 183 29.97 46.71 -11.58
N ALA A 184 28.93 47.05 -12.34
CA ALA A 184 28.86 48.28 -13.12
C ALA A 184 28.23 49.45 -12.34
N GLY A 185 27.76 49.22 -11.11
CA GLY A 185 27.01 50.17 -10.30
C GLY A 185 25.52 50.22 -10.63
N GLU A 186 25.04 49.36 -11.54
CA GLU A 186 23.63 49.32 -11.94
C GLU A 186 22.80 48.62 -10.87
N LYS A 187 21.68 49.23 -10.47
CA LYS A 187 20.68 48.64 -9.58
C LYS A 187 20.13 47.36 -10.18
N ILE A 188 20.22 46.26 -9.43
CA ILE A 188 19.69 44.97 -9.84
C ILE A 188 18.16 44.99 -9.72
N THR A 189 17.47 44.44 -10.74
CA THR A 189 16.00 44.31 -10.75
C THR A 189 15.60 42.98 -11.40
N ASN A 190 14.55 42.34 -10.87
CA ASN A 190 14.08 41.01 -11.29
C ASN A 190 15.19 39.95 -11.37
N ASP A 191 16.14 39.98 -10.43
CA ASP A 191 17.29 39.10 -10.45
C ASP A 191 17.71 38.64 -9.06
N TRP A 192 18.46 37.55 -9.05
CA TRP A 192 18.98 36.90 -7.85
C TRP A 192 20.39 37.35 -7.53
N ARG A 193 20.73 37.39 -6.26
CA ARG A 193 22.09 37.65 -5.79
C ARG A 193 22.44 36.72 -4.64
N LEU A 194 23.59 36.06 -4.76
CA LEU A 194 24.26 35.40 -3.65
C LEU A 194 25.27 36.39 -3.06
N THR A 195 25.14 36.70 -1.76
CA THR A 195 26.00 37.64 -1.05
C THR A 195 25.80 37.46 0.46
N SER A 196 26.72 37.95 1.29
CA SER A 196 26.48 38.06 2.73
C SER A 196 25.33 39.05 3.03
N PRO A 197 24.58 38.85 4.13
CA PRO A 197 23.57 39.78 4.63
C PRO A 197 24.11 41.21 4.79
N TYR A 198 23.21 42.20 4.72
CA TYR A 198 23.58 43.62 4.80
C TYR A 198 24.31 43.98 6.10
N ASP A 199 23.83 43.48 7.24
CA ASP A 199 24.31 43.84 8.57
C ASP A 199 25.50 42.99 9.06
N ASP A 200 25.88 41.93 8.32
CA ASP A 200 27.02 41.08 8.66
C ASP A 200 27.75 40.58 7.41
N GLU A 201 28.83 41.28 7.06
CA GLU A 201 29.67 40.91 5.93
C GLU A 201 30.44 39.59 6.11
N ASN A 202 30.55 39.09 7.35
CA ASN A 202 31.27 37.86 7.69
C ASN A 202 30.35 36.64 7.81
N ALA A 203 29.02 36.84 7.77
CA ALA A 203 28.05 35.76 7.74
C ALA A 203 28.14 34.97 6.42
N GLU A 204 27.55 33.78 6.42
CA GLU A 204 27.50 32.94 5.23
C GLU A 204 26.67 33.61 4.11
N GLU A 205 27.07 33.39 2.85
CA GLU A 205 26.36 33.99 1.73
C GLU A 205 24.98 33.36 1.57
N GLN A 206 23.96 34.21 1.50
CA GLN A 206 22.56 33.80 1.30
C GLN A 206 22.02 34.29 -0.04
N TRP A 207 20.97 33.62 -0.53
CA TRP A 207 20.30 34.02 -1.75
C TRP A 207 19.25 35.09 -1.48
N PHE A 208 19.33 36.20 -2.20
CA PHE A 208 18.38 37.30 -2.17
C PHE A 208 17.76 37.50 -3.55
N TYR A 209 16.50 37.95 -3.59
CA TYR A 209 15.84 38.33 -4.83
C TYR A 209 15.46 39.82 -4.83
N PHE A 210 15.85 40.52 -5.89
CA PHE A 210 15.48 41.91 -6.10
C PHE A 210 14.30 41.99 -7.05
N GLN A 211 13.22 42.59 -6.58
CA GLN A 211 11.96 42.71 -7.30
C GLN A 211 12.08 43.67 -8.49
N SER A 212 10.98 43.88 -9.22
CA SER A 212 10.94 44.79 -10.37
C SER A 212 11.26 46.25 -10.03
N SER A 213 10.99 46.68 -8.80
CA SER A 213 11.40 47.99 -8.26
C SER A 213 12.88 48.07 -7.88
N GLY A 214 13.56 46.92 -7.82
CA GLY A 214 14.90 46.76 -7.26
C GLY A 214 14.91 46.50 -5.75
N LYS A 215 13.77 46.58 -5.07
CA LYS A 215 13.67 46.28 -3.63
C LYS A 215 13.90 44.79 -3.37
N ARG A 216 14.68 44.45 -2.35
CA ARG A 216 14.82 43.09 -1.82
C ARG A 216 13.45 42.49 -1.47
N ALA A 217 13.25 41.21 -1.74
CA ALA A 217 12.10 40.45 -1.25
C ALA A 217 12.34 40.08 0.22
N GLU A 218 11.32 40.25 1.06
CA GLU A 218 11.43 40.15 2.52
C GLU A 218 10.07 39.78 3.12
N GLY A 219 10.05 38.82 4.05
CA GLY A 219 8.88 38.34 4.77
C GLY A 219 7.76 37.87 3.86
N LYS A 220 8.08 37.31 2.68
CA LYS A 220 7.07 37.07 1.64
C LYS A 220 7.33 35.88 0.75
N LYS A 221 6.24 35.40 0.16
CA LYS A 221 6.22 34.41 -0.92
C LYS A 221 6.11 35.10 -2.28
N LEU A 222 6.96 34.70 -3.24
CA LEU A 222 6.94 35.22 -4.62
C LEU A 222 6.86 34.10 -5.67
N LEU A 223 6.16 34.38 -6.77
CA LEU A 223 6.16 33.55 -7.98
C LEU A 223 7.18 34.12 -8.97
N ILE A 224 8.29 33.42 -9.17
CA ILE A 224 9.40 33.84 -10.03
C ILE A 224 9.56 32.79 -11.13
N LYS A 225 9.36 33.20 -12.40
CA LYS A 225 9.44 32.33 -13.58
C LYS A 225 8.61 31.03 -13.44
N GLY A 226 7.44 31.12 -12.82
CA GLY A 226 6.51 29.98 -12.64
C GLY A 226 6.83 29.08 -11.45
N LYS A 227 7.86 29.37 -10.65
CA LYS A 227 8.19 28.67 -9.41
C LYS A 227 7.94 29.57 -8.21
N THR A 228 7.49 28.97 -7.11
CA THR A 228 7.24 29.71 -5.86
C THR A 228 8.49 29.66 -4.98
N TYR A 229 8.86 30.80 -4.41
CA TYR A 229 9.98 30.99 -3.48
C TYR A 229 9.49 31.73 -2.24
N PHE A 230 10.15 31.50 -1.10
CA PHE A 230 9.86 32.14 0.17
C PHE A 230 11.10 32.87 0.67
N PHE A 231 10.87 34.00 1.32
CA PHE A 231 11.92 34.84 1.89
C PHE A 231 11.54 35.20 3.32
N ASN A 232 12.48 35.06 4.25
CA ASN A 232 12.32 35.48 5.65
C ASN A 232 12.36 37.00 5.80
N ASP A 233 12.23 37.48 7.03
CA ASP A 233 12.22 38.91 7.38
C ASP A 233 13.57 39.59 7.19
N GLU A 234 14.63 38.81 7.05
CA GLU A 234 15.95 39.26 6.64
C GLU A 234 16.11 39.24 5.11
N GLY A 235 15.09 38.80 4.37
CA GLY A 235 15.05 38.71 2.91
C GLY A 235 15.86 37.56 2.31
N GLU A 236 16.34 36.65 3.15
CA GLU A 236 17.06 35.45 2.77
C GLU A 236 16.07 34.42 2.21
N MET A 237 16.46 33.77 1.12
CA MET A 237 15.65 32.74 0.47
C MET A 237 15.67 31.44 1.29
N LEU A 238 14.49 30.95 1.64
CA LEU A 238 14.33 29.73 2.43
C LEU A 238 14.43 28.46 1.57
N THR A 239 14.97 27.40 2.18
CA THR A 239 15.05 26.04 1.62
C THR A 239 14.58 25.01 2.66
N GLY A 240 14.33 23.76 2.26
CA GLY A 240 13.83 22.73 3.19
C GLY A 240 12.41 23.03 3.67
N TRP A 241 12.13 22.77 4.95
CA TRP A 241 10.84 23.08 5.56
C TRP A 241 10.63 24.59 5.69
N VAL A 242 9.47 25.07 5.26
CA VAL A 242 9.09 26.49 5.36
C VAL A 242 7.70 26.59 5.97
N GLN A 243 7.56 27.44 7.00
CA GLN A 243 6.32 27.65 7.74
C GLN A 243 5.94 29.13 7.81
N GLU A 244 4.64 29.38 7.89
CA GLU A 244 4.11 30.73 8.16
C GLU A 244 4.42 31.11 9.62
N SER A 245 4.98 32.31 9.81
CA SER A 245 5.40 32.85 11.10
C SER A 245 4.81 34.26 11.25
N GLY A 246 3.65 34.39 11.89
CA GLY A 246 2.93 35.67 11.94
C GLY A 246 2.46 36.12 10.54
N ASP A 247 2.94 37.29 10.09
CA ASP A 247 2.66 37.83 8.75
C ASP A 247 3.76 37.47 7.73
N THR A 248 4.73 36.63 8.12
CA THR A 248 5.99 36.39 7.42
C THR A 248 6.27 34.89 7.27
N TRP A 249 7.48 34.50 6.87
CA TRP A 249 7.83 33.12 6.55
C TRP A 249 9.19 32.79 7.12
N ASP A 250 9.31 31.64 7.78
CA ASP A 250 10.56 31.18 8.39
C ASP A 250 10.84 29.71 8.04
N GLU A 251 12.03 29.26 8.41
CA GLU A 251 12.36 27.84 8.45
C GLU A 251 11.37 27.09 9.35
N GLY A 252 10.99 25.89 8.92
CA GLY A 252 10.12 25.02 9.71
C GLY A 252 10.72 24.73 11.08
N SER A 253 9.90 24.81 12.11
CA SER A 253 10.32 24.62 13.51
C SER A 253 9.29 23.90 14.38
N THR A 254 8.15 23.52 13.82
CA THR A 254 7.08 22.81 14.53
C THR A 254 6.46 21.70 13.69
N ASP A 255 6.02 20.64 14.35
CA ASP A 255 5.33 19.52 13.72
C ASP A 255 3.84 19.78 13.47
N ASP A 256 3.32 20.95 13.86
CA ASP A 256 1.91 21.32 13.62
C ASP A 256 1.62 21.70 12.16
N VAL A 257 1.88 20.78 11.23
CA VAL A 257 1.65 21.01 9.78
C VAL A 257 0.17 21.03 9.40
N LYS A 258 -0.71 20.57 10.31
CA LYS A 258 -2.16 20.57 10.11
C LYS A 258 -2.75 21.97 10.26
N ASN A 259 -2.28 22.72 11.25
CA ASN A 259 -2.79 24.07 11.53
C ASN A 259 -1.87 25.18 11.01
N THR A 260 -0.61 24.87 10.68
CA THR A 260 0.36 25.80 10.10
C THR A 260 0.57 25.54 8.62
N ASP A 261 0.59 26.61 7.82
CA ASP A 261 0.90 26.56 6.40
C ASP A 261 2.35 26.11 6.17
N THR A 262 2.52 24.79 6.04
CA THR A 262 3.83 24.15 5.89
C THR A 262 4.07 23.72 4.45
N TYR A 263 5.25 24.07 3.93
CA TYR A 263 5.72 23.75 2.60
C TYR A 263 7.13 23.14 2.64
N TYR A 264 7.57 22.57 1.52
CA TYR A 264 8.94 22.12 1.35
C TYR A 264 9.55 22.74 0.09
N CYS A 265 10.74 23.33 0.22
CA CYS A 265 11.51 23.94 -0.86
C CYS A 265 12.77 23.11 -1.14
N ASP A 266 13.07 22.84 -2.41
CA ASP A 266 14.29 22.11 -2.77
C ASP A 266 15.57 22.94 -2.53
N GLU A 267 16.73 22.35 -2.83
CA GLU A 267 18.06 23.01 -2.72
C GLU A 267 18.17 24.30 -3.55
N THR A 268 17.25 24.53 -4.50
CA THR A 268 17.20 25.77 -5.31
C THR A 268 16.26 26.82 -4.72
N GLY A 269 15.62 26.54 -3.57
CA GLY A 269 14.58 27.36 -2.95
C GLY A 269 13.22 27.24 -3.63
N ALA A 270 13.09 26.40 -4.65
CA ALA A 270 11.83 26.24 -5.35
C ALA A 270 10.90 25.33 -4.54
N ARG A 271 9.72 25.83 -4.21
CA ARG A 271 8.67 25.07 -3.53
C ARG A 271 8.23 23.86 -4.36
N LEU A 272 8.24 22.69 -3.73
CA LEU A 272 7.78 21.44 -4.31
C LEU A 272 6.25 21.30 -4.29
N GLU A 273 5.70 20.53 -5.24
CA GLU A 273 4.28 20.24 -5.35
C GLU A 273 4.04 18.89 -6.03
N SER A 274 2.96 18.20 -5.64
CA SER A 274 2.57 16.88 -6.15
C SER A 274 3.70 15.83 -6.12
N THR A 275 4.51 15.84 -5.07
CA THR A 275 5.70 14.98 -4.95
C THR A 275 5.93 14.52 -3.52
N TRP A 276 6.69 13.43 -3.38
CA TRP A 276 7.16 12.91 -2.11
C TRP A 276 8.45 13.60 -1.69
N VAL A 277 8.63 13.72 -0.37
CA VAL A 277 9.86 14.12 0.31
C VAL A 277 10.16 13.08 1.39
N TYR A 278 11.44 12.77 1.57
CA TYR A 278 11.94 11.91 2.64
C TYR A 278 12.94 12.74 3.45
N ASP A 279 12.60 13.06 4.68
CA ASP A 279 13.34 14.00 5.53
C ASP A 279 12.93 13.84 7.01
N TYR A 280 13.64 14.52 7.90
CA TYR A 280 13.23 14.67 9.30
C TYR A 280 11.99 15.57 9.42
N ALA A 281 11.32 15.48 10.56
CA ALA A 281 10.19 16.35 10.87
C ALA A 281 10.62 17.82 10.94
N PRO A 282 9.72 18.79 10.68
CA PRO A 282 10.08 20.21 10.64
C PRO A 282 10.64 20.74 11.97
N SER A 283 10.31 20.13 13.11
CA SER A 283 10.85 20.54 14.41
C SER A 283 12.26 20.02 14.72
N VAL A 284 12.79 19.11 13.90
CA VAL A 284 14.08 18.45 14.15
C VAL A 284 15.22 19.31 13.60
N ASP A 285 16.16 19.67 14.47
CA ASP A 285 17.44 20.23 14.06
C ASP A 285 18.28 19.16 13.38
N ARG A 286 18.64 19.39 12.11
CA ARG A 286 19.44 18.44 11.32
C ARG A 286 20.87 18.30 11.83
N ASP A 287 21.39 19.32 12.52
CA ASP A 287 22.75 19.27 13.09
C ASP A 287 22.78 18.56 14.45
N ASP A 288 21.62 18.35 15.08
CA ASP A 288 21.45 17.64 16.35
C ASP A 288 20.26 16.67 16.31
N SER A 289 20.16 15.89 15.22
CA SER A 289 19.02 14.99 14.99
C SER A 289 19.00 13.77 15.93
N GLY A 290 20.08 13.53 16.69
CA GLY A 290 20.17 12.42 17.65
C GLY A 290 19.81 11.05 17.05
N ASP A 291 18.76 10.44 17.61
CA ASP A 291 18.18 9.15 17.21
C ASP A 291 16.83 9.32 16.46
N GLU A 292 16.48 10.53 16.01
CA GLU A 292 15.27 10.76 15.21
C GLU A 292 15.39 10.04 13.85
N ASP A 293 14.25 9.65 13.28
CA ASP A 293 14.17 8.94 12.00
C ASP A 293 13.60 9.84 10.90
N GLU A 294 14.10 9.67 9.68
CA GLU A 294 13.53 10.30 8.48
C GLU A 294 12.22 9.62 8.10
N HIS A 295 11.26 10.40 7.60
CA HIS A 295 9.93 9.95 7.27
C HIS A 295 9.49 10.43 5.89
N TYR A 296 8.52 9.72 5.30
CA TYR A 296 7.91 10.12 4.04
C TYR A 296 6.81 11.15 4.28
N TYR A 297 6.88 12.25 3.54
CA TYR A 297 5.88 13.31 3.48
C TYR A 297 5.42 13.50 2.03
N TYR A 298 4.16 13.89 1.84
CA TYR A 298 3.64 14.20 0.50
C TYR A 298 3.21 15.66 0.39
N LEU A 299 3.72 16.34 -0.63
CA LEU A 299 3.36 17.72 -0.96
C LEU A 299 2.19 17.66 -1.93
N LYS A 300 1.04 18.21 -1.53
CA LYS A 300 -0.15 18.29 -2.38
C LYS A 300 0.10 19.16 -3.61
N SER A 301 -0.83 19.21 -4.54
CA SER A 301 -0.77 20.13 -5.69
C SER A 301 -0.77 21.61 -5.27
N SER A 302 -1.23 21.92 -4.06
CA SER A 302 -1.11 23.26 -3.48
C SER A 302 0.29 23.56 -2.93
N GLY A 303 1.18 22.57 -2.87
CA GLY A 303 2.47 22.60 -2.19
C GLY A 303 2.40 22.34 -0.68
N LYS A 304 1.20 22.37 -0.08
CA LYS A 304 1.05 22.11 1.37
C LYS A 304 1.30 20.63 1.68
N VAL A 305 1.87 20.36 2.85
CA VAL A 305 2.02 18.99 3.37
C VAL A 305 0.65 18.31 3.49
N ALA A 306 0.62 17.02 3.15
CA ALA A 306 -0.54 16.17 3.27
C ALA A 306 -0.73 15.69 4.71
N THR A 307 -1.97 15.68 5.18
CA THR A 307 -2.39 15.05 6.44
C THR A 307 -3.62 14.19 6.18
N GLY A 308 -3.89 13.22 7.05
CA GLY A 308 -5.03 12.31 6.95
C GLY A 308 -5.03 11.43 5.69
N LYS A 309 -6.22 11.00 5.26
CA LYS A 309 -6.39 10.11 4.10
C LYS A 309 -6.25 10.88 2.78
N GLN A 310 -5.23 10.54 1.99
CA GLN A 310 -5.05 11.08 0.64
C GLN A 310 -5.27 9.98 -0.41
N SER A 311 -6.11 10.27 -1.40
CA SER A 311 -6.42 9.33 -2.48
C SER A 311 -5.92 9.84 -3.81
N ASN A 312 -5.61 8.90 -4.72
CA ASN A 312 -5.13 9.15 -6.07
C ASN A 312 -3.72 9.77 -6.15
N ILE A 313 -2.87 9.53 -5.15
CA ILE A 313 -1.43 9.77 -5.28
C ILE A 313 -0.89 8.69 -6.22
N LYS A 314 -0.72 9.05 -7.50
CA LYS A 314 -0.38 8.11 -8.59
C LYS A 314 -1.31 6.87 -8.65
N GLY A 315 -2.60 7.05 -8.33
CA GLY A 315 -3.62 5.99 -8.36
C GLY A 315 -3.74 5.18 -7.06
N GLN A 316 -2.94 5.49 -6.05
CA GLN A 316 -2.95 4.82 -4.75
C GLN A 316 -3.53 5.72 -3.65
N THR A 317 -3.82 5.12 -2.50
CA THR A 317 -4.31 5.81 -1.29
C THR A 317 -3.27 5.63 -0.19
N TYR A 318 -2.96 6.73 0.49
CA TYR A 318 -2.01 6.79 1.60
C TYR A 318 -2.68 7.48 2.79
N PHE A 319 -2.17 7.22 3.98
CA PHE A 319 -2.59 7.88 5.21
C PHE A 319 -1.40 8.62 5.79
N PHE A 320 -1.68 9.78 6.36
CA PHE A 320 -0.72 10.62 7.04
C PHE A 320 -1.30 10.97 8.41
N ASP A 321 -0.46 11.04 9.44
CA ASP A 321 -0.89 11.60 10.72
C ASP A 321 -1.10 13.13 10.61
N ASN A 322 -1.28 13.78 11.76
CA ASN A 322 -1.41 15.23 11.83
C ASN A 322 -0.08 15.99 11.67
N THR A 323 1.07 15.33 11.84
CA THR A 323 2.40 15.92 11.60
C THR A 323 2.82 15.79 10.12
N GLY A 324 2.02 15.08 9.34
CA GLY A 324 2.20 14.88 7.91
C GLY A 324 3.10 13.69 7.57
N LYS A 325 3.53 12.93 8.57
CA LYS A 325 4.26 11.68 8.41
C LYS A 325 3.34 10.62 7.80
N MET A 326 3.83 9.93 6.77
CA MET A 326 3.13 8.81 6.15
C MET A 326 3.05 7.62 7.12
N LEU A 327 1.85 7.04 7.23
CA LEU A 327 1.58 5.88 8.06
C LEU A 327 1.63 4.58 7.25
N SER A 328 2.06 3.52 7.91
CA SER A 328 2.31 2.20 7.34
C SER A 328 1.77 1.09 8.25
N GLY A 329 1.87 -0.16 7.81
CA GLY A 329 1.41 -1.34 8.55
C GLY A 329 -0.09 -1.31 8.83
N TRP A 330 -0.47 -1.54 10.08
CA TRP A 330 -1.84 -1.43 10.55
C TRP A 330 -2.21 0.00 10.92
N VAL A 331 -3.17 0.60 10.22
CA VAL A 331 -3.58 1.99 10.45
C VAL A 331 -5.04 2.04 10.86
N ALA A 332 -5.36 2.67 11.98
CA ALA A 332 -6.74 2.90 12.39
C ALA A 332 -7.07 4.39 12.30
N LYS A 333 -8.32 4.69 11.96
CA LYS A 333 -8.90 6.00 12.23
C LYS A 333 -9.32 6.05 13.69
N THR A 334 -8.90 7.08 14.41
CA THR A 334 -9.30 7.30 15.81
C THR A 334 -10.35 8.40 15.88
N ASP A 335 -11.20 8.34 16.92
CA ASP A 335 -12.13 9.42 17.27
C ASP A 335 -11.43 10.61 17.97
N SER A 336 -10.12 10.48 18.25
CA SER A 336 -9.30 11.56 18.78
C SER A 336 -8.95 12.59 17.71
N ASP A 337 -8.54 13.79 18.13
CA ASP A 337 -8.04 14.83 17.22
C ASP A 337 -6.83 14.37 16.39
N ALA A 338 -6.16 13.27 16.80
CA ALA A 338 -5.03 12.62 16.14
C ALA A 338 -5.35 12.11 14.72
N GLY A 339 -6.62 11.79 14.43
CA GLY A 339 -7.07 11.41 13.09
C GLY A 339 -6.75 9.97 12.69
N TYR A 340 -5.54 9.70 12.22
CA TYR A 340 -5.09 8.34 11.83
C TYR A 340 -3.80 8.00 12.57
N VAL A 341 -3.70 6.77 13.05
CA VAL A 341 -2.54 6.30 13.83
C VAL A 341 -2.11 4.90 13.41
N GLU A 342 -0.83 4.58 13.60
CA GLU A 342 -0.30 3.22 13.47
C GLU A 342 -0.64 2.42 14.74
N ILE A 343 -1.36 1.31 14.61
CA ILE A 343 -1.82 0.47 15.74
C ILE A 343 -0.98 -0.81 15.93
N TRP A 344 0.27 -0.76 15.50
CA TRP A 344 1.22 -1.89 15.56
C TRP A 344 2.61 -1.52 16.10
N LYS A 345 2.96 -0.23 16.14
CA LYS A 345 4.21 0.22 16.75
C LYS A 345 4.06 0.28 18.25
N ASP A 346 5.19 0.11 18.95
CA ASP A 346 5.28 0.05 20.41
C ASP A 346 5.11 1.45 21.05
N ASP A 347 3.95 2.07 20.83
CA ASP A 347 3.56 3.35 21.44
C ASP A 347 2.54 3.07 22.55
N GLU A 348 2.81 3.56 23.78
CA GLU A 348 2.09 3.18 25.02
C GLU A 348 0.57 3.41 24.96
N GLU A 349 0.08 4.23 24.03
CA GLU A 349 -1.33 4.61 23.90
C GLU A 349 -2.15 3.66 22.99
N TYR A 350 -1.55 3.05 21.95
CA TYR A 350 -2.28 2.33 20.89
C TYR A 350 -1.88 0.86 20.71
N THR A 351 -0.78 0.43 21.31
CA THR A 351 -0.23 -0.95 21.30
C THR A 351 -1.15 -2.01 21.88
N GLU A 352 -1.96 -1.64 22.87
CA GLU A 352 -2.80 -2.61 23.57
C GLU A 352 -4.15 -2.86 22.86
N LEU A 353 -4.47 -2.10 21.81
CA LEU A 353 -5.74 -2.19 21.10
C LEU A 353 -5.87 -3.53 20.37
N ASN A 354 -6.83 -4.33 20.81
CA ASN A 354 -7.23 -5.53 20.09
C ASN A 354 -8.12 -5.14 18.91
N LEU A 355 -7.96 -5.78 17.75
CA LEU A 355 -8.77 -5.49 16.56
C LEU A 355 -10.27 -5.61 16.84
N ALA A 356 -10.70 -6.55 17.69
CA ALA A 356 -12.09 -6.68 18.12
C ALA A 356 -12.67 -5.41 18.76
N ALA A 357 -11.85 -4.64 19.49
CA ALA A 357 -12.26 -3.38 20.11
C ALA A 357 -12.48 -2.26 19.08
N LEU A 358 -11.91 -2.41 17.88
CA LEU A 358 -11.99 -1.47 16.76
C LEU A 358 -13.04 -1.90 15.73
N SER A 359 -14.00 -2.76 16.12
CA SER A 359 -15.02 -3.29 15.20
C SER A 359 -16.01 -2.23 14.68
N ASP A 360 -16.11 -1.08 15.37
CA ASP A 360 -16.88 0.08 14.92
C ASP A 360 -16.00 1.16 14.22
N ASP A 361 -14.67 0.96 14.21
CA ASP A 361 -13.69 1.88 13.63
C ASP A 361 -13.23 1.45 12.24
N SER A 362 -12.64 2.39 11.49
CA SER A 362 -12.03 2.08 10.20
C SER A 362 -10.57 1.65 10.37
N VAL A 363 -10.31 0.36 10.20
CA VAL A 363 -8.96 -0.22 10.22
C VAL A 363 -8.49 -0.54 8.80
N TYR A 364 -7.23 -0.23 8.49
CA TYR A 364 -6.61 -0.37 7.18
C TYR A 364 -5.27 -1.09 7.29
N PHE A 365 -4.82 -1.70 6.19
CA PHE A 365 -3.46 -2.19 6.05
C PHE A 365 -2.73 -1.47 4.91
N CYS A 366 -1.60 -0.84 5.23
CA CYS A 366 -0.88 0.10 4.39
C CYS A 366 0.47 -0.42 3.86
N GLY A 367 0.78 -1.71 4.00
CA GLY A 367 2.10 -2.23 3.59
C GLY A 367 3.20 -1.86 4.59
N ASP A 368 4.47 -1.93 4.18
CA ASP A 368 5.59 -1.52 5.02
C ASP A 368 5.89 -0.02 4.88
N GLU A 369 6.93 0.47 5.57
CA GLU A 369 7.33 1.88 5.61
C GLU A 369 7.84 2.42 4.26
N ASP A 370 8.34 1.55 3.38
CA ASP A 370 8.76 1.91 2.03
C ASP A 370 7.57 2.01 1.05
N ASP A 371 6.52 1.24 1.32
CA ASP A 371 5.38 1.10 0.43
C ASP A 371 4.21 2.03 0.79
N GLY A 372 3.80 2.07 2.07
CA GLY A 372 2.80 2.96 2.66
C GLY A 372 1.38 2.94 2.06
N HIS A 373 1.16 2.24 0.94
CA HIS A 373 -0.10 2.28 0.23
C HIS A 373 -1.15 1.34 0.84
N MET A 374 -2.35 1.87 0.99
CA MET A 374 -3.54 1.14 1.42
C MET A 374 -3.85 -0.01 0.46
N LYS A 375 -3.91 -1.23 0.99
CA LYS A 375 -4.38 -2.40 0.24
C LYS A 375 -5.91 -2.37 0.12
N LYS A 376 -6.46 -3.00 -0.90
CA LYS A 376 -7.93 -3.07 -1.10
C LYS A 376 -8.36 -4.30 -1.91
N ASN A 377 -9.56 -4.79 -1.62
CA ASN A 377 -10.24 -5.85 -2.37
C ASN A 377 -9.42 -7.14 -2.54
N LYS A 378 -8.82 -7.64 -1.46
CA LYS A 378 -7.96 -8.83 -1.51
C LYS A 378 -7.91 -9.56 -0.16
N TRP A 379 -7.58 -10.84 -0.24
CA TRP A 379 -7.05 -11.58 0.89
C TRP A 379 -5.58 -11.20 1.13
N ILE A 380 -5.17 -11.17 2.40
CA ILE A 380 -3.78 -10.97 2.80
C ILE A 380 -3.43 -11.86 4.00
N LYS A 381 -2.21 -12.43 4.00
CA LYS A 381 -1.70 -13.25 5.10
C LYS A 381 -0.58 -12.48 5.81
N LEU A 382 -0.80 -12.12 7.07
CA LEU A 382 0.12 -11.29 7.85
C LEU A 382 -0.07 -11.51 9.36
N TRP A 383 0.86 -11.00 10.17
CA TRP A 383 0.72 -10.98 11.62
C TRP A 383 -0.38 -10.01 12.05
N ASN A 384 -1.09 -10.33 13.13
CA ASN A 384 -2.06 -9.40 13.72
C ASN A 384 -1.37 -8.10 14.17
N ASN A 385 -2.14 -7.06 14.47
CA ASN A 385 -1.58 -5.74 14.78
C ASN A 385 -0.63 -5.73 15.98
N LYS A 386 -0.83 -6.61 16.97
CA LYS A 386 0.02 -6.71 18.16
C LYS A 386 1.37 -7.39 17.91
N MET A 387 1.43 -8.27 16.91
CA MET A 387 2.64 -9.02 16.56
C MET A 387 3.36 -8.46 15.33
N TYR A 388 2.73 -7.54 14.62
CA TYR A 388 3.31 -6.94 13.43
C TYR A 388 4.52 -6.07 13.80
N GLY A 389 5.67 -6.30 13.16
CA GLY A 389 6.94 -5.63 13.49
C GLY A 389 7.77 -6.35 14.57
N LEU A 390 7.18 -7.28 15.33
CA LEU A 390 7.87 -8.14 16.30
C LEU A 390 8.29 -9.47 15.68
N GLU A 391 8.71 -9.46 14.41
CA GLU A 391 8.90 -10.63 13.55
C GLU A 391 9.76 -11.74 14.20
N ASP A 392 9.10 -12.65 14.91
CA ASP A 392 9.63 -13.94 15.34
C ASP A 392 9.12 -15.00 14.37
N ASP A 393 10.03 -15.83 13.86
CA ASP A 393 9.73 -16.87 12.87
C ASP A 393 8.79 -17.96 13.43
N ASP A 394 8.61 -17.99 14.76
CA ASP A 394 7.77 -18.94 15.48
C ASP A 394 6.29 -18.50 15.61
N GLU A 395 5.94 -17.26 15.26
CA GLU A 395 4.57 -16.72 15.42
C GLU A 395 3.71 -16.86 14.14
N ASP A 396 2.49 -17.38 14.32
CA ASP A 396 1.58 -17.69 13.23
C ASP A 396 1.02 -16.43 12.53
N LYS A 397 0.99 -16.47 11.19
CA LYS A 397 0.29 -15.48 10.36
C LYS A 397 -1.16 -15.86 10.13
N TYR A 398 -2.02 -14.85 10.11
CA TYR A 398 -3.45 -15.02 9.91
C TYR A 398 -3.89 -14.46 8.56
N TRP A 399 -4.95 -15.05 8.00
CA TRP A 399 -5.59 -14.54 6.81
C TRP A 399 -6.63 -13.48 7.18
N PHE A 400 -6.52 -12.31 6.58
CA PHE A 400 -7.48 -11.22 6.69
C PHE A 400 -8.07 -10.90 5.32
N TYR A 401 -9.31 -10.43 5.30
CA TYR A 401 -9.92 -9.93 4.07
C TYR A 401 -10.00 -8.41 4.11
N ILE A 402 -9.45 -7.78 3.08
CA ILE A 402 -9.51 -6.34 2.88
C ILE A 402 -10.61 -6.02 1.88
N GLU A 403 -11.57 -5.24 2.33
CA GLU A 403 -12.75 -4.85 1.58
C GLU A 403 -12.41 -3.90 0.42
N LYS A 404 -13.42 -3.64 -0.43
CA LYS A 404 -13.24 -2.83 -1.64
C LYS A 404 -12.90 -1.37 -1.34
N ASN A 405 -13.36 -0.85 -0.21
CA ASN A 405 -13.03 0.48 0.30
C ASN A 405 -11.64 0.55 0.96
N GLY A 406 -10.97 -0.58 1.17
CA GLY A 406 -9.66 -0.70 1.81
C GLY A 406 -9.69 -1.06 3.29
N GLU A 407 -10.89 -1.12 3.90
CA GLU A 407 -11.01 -1.49 5.31
C GLU A 407 -10.76 -2.99 5.50
N VAL A 408 -10.08 -3.34 6.59
CA VAL A 408 -9.94 -4.73 7.02
C VAL A 408 -11.28 -5.17 7.60
N TYR A 409 -11.78 -6.32 7.15
CA TYR A 409 -13.05 -6.83 7.67
C TYR A 409 -12.88 -7.35 9.10
N ILE A 410 -13.40 -6.59 10.05
CA ILE A 410 -13.51 -6.95 11.47
C ILE A 410 -15.00 -7.08 11.79
N PRO A 411 -15.49 -8.27 12.18
CA PRO A 411 -16.91 -8.45 12.48
C PRO A 411 -17.36 -7.65 13.70
N SER A 412 -18.56 -7.07 13.63
CA SER A 412 -19.20 -6.50 14.82
C SER A 412 -19.67 -7.60 15.78
N ALA A 413 -19.53 -7.36 17.08
CA ALA A 413 -19.82 -8.35 18.12
C ALA A 413 -21.28 -8.85 18.12
N GLY A 414 -22.22 -8.06 17.59
CA GLY A 414 -23.66 -8.34 17.66
C GLY A 414 -24.15 -9.56 16.86
N ASN A 415 -23.35 -10.08 15.92
CA ASN A 415 -23.75 -11.21 15.04
C ASN A 415 -22.89 -12.46 15.21
N ALA A 416 -21.99 -12.48 16.21
CA ALA A 416 -21.09 -13.59 16.42
C ALA A 416 -21.84 -14.84 16.92
N LYS A 417 -21.51 -15.99 16.33
CA LYS A 417 -21.94 -17.32 16.79
C LYS A 417 -20.77 -17.99 17.50
N GLU A 418 -21.06 -18.70 18.59
CA GLU A 418 -20.06 -19.56 19.21
C GLU A 418 -19.97 -20.89 18.45
N MET A 419 -18.76 -21.24 18.03
CA MET A 419 -18.46 -22.53 17.41
C MET A 419 -17.20 -23.13 18.04
N THR A 420 -17.17 -24.44 18.17
CA THR A 420 -16.03 -25.18 18.73
C THR A 420 -15.15 -25.67 17.60
N LYS A 421 -13.86 -25.30 17.60
CA LYS A 421 -12.87 -25.84 16.65
C LYS A 421 -12.49 -27.26 17.05
N TYR A 422 -12.35 -28.13 16.05
CA TYR A 422 -11.85 -29.49 16.22
C TYR A 422 -10.61 -29.73 15.37
N LYS A 423 -9.69 -30.53 15.91
CA LYS A 423 -8.54 -31.09 15.19
C LYS A 423 -8.89 -32.50 14.74
N PHE A 424 -8.61 -32.81 13.48
CA PHE A 424 -8.72 -34.16 12.95
C PHE A 424 -7.37 -34.85 13.16
N ILE A 425 -7.31 -35.72 14.15
CA ILE A 425 -6.04 -36.25 14.68
C ILE A 425 -5.66 -37.59 14.05
N ASP A 426 -6.59 -38.54 14.05
CA ASP A 426 -6.35 -39.93 13.63
C ASP A 426 -7.62 -40.51 13.00
N GLY A 427 -7.56 -40.89 11.72
CA GLY A 427 -8.71 -41.49 11.05
C GLY A 427 -8.95 -42.97 11.36
N GLU A 428 -8.14 -43.62 12.20
CA GLU A 428 -8.30 -45.02 12.61
C GLU A 428 -9.01 -45.20 13.96
N GLY A 429 -9.36 -44.10 14.65
CA GLY A 429 -10.02 -44.12 15.95
C GLY A 429 -11.35 -44.89 15.99
N GLU A 430 -11.66 -45.49 17.15
CA GLU A 430 -12.90 -46.24 17.38
C GLU A 430 -14.10 -45.30 17.55
N LYS A 431 -13.93 -44.20 18.29
CA LYS A 431 -14.92 -43.15 18.49
C LYS A 431 -14.62 -41.91 17.66
N VAL A 432 -15.62 -41.42 16.93
CA VAL A 432 -15.46 -40.24 16.08
C VAL A 432 -15.11 -38.99 16.90
N LEU A 433 -15.79 -38.75 18.02
CA LEU A 433 -15.39 -37.71 18.97
C LEU A 433 -14.51 -38.32 20.06
N GLY A 434 -13.35 -37.72 20.32
CA GLY A 434 -12.36 -38.19 21.29
C GLY A 434 -11.16 -38.87 20.65
N ASP A 435 -11.38 -39.82 19.73
CA ASP A 435 -10.28 -40.55 19.08
C ASP A 435 -9.98 -40.00 17.68
N VAL A 436 -11.01 -39.70 16.88
CA VAL A 436 -10.83 -39.16 15.51
C VAL A 436 -10.74 -37.64 15.51
N PHE A 437 -11.56 -36.99 16.34
CA PHE A 437 -11.57 -35.56 16.54
C PHE A 437 -11.25 -35.19 17.98
N GLU A 438 -10.31 -34.26 18.14
CA GLU A 438 -10.00 -33.63 19.43
C GLU A 438 -10.54 -32.18 19.44
N GLU A 439 -11.19 -31.81 20.55
CA GLU A 439 -11.62 -30.43 20.77
C GLU A 439 -10.40 -29.51 20.95
N ASP A 440 -10.34 -28.40 20.22
CA ASP A 440 -9.24 -27.44 20.30
C ASP A 440 -9.61 -26.24 21.18
N LYS A 441 -10.58 -25.44 20.72
CA LYS A 441 -11.06 -24.25 21.43
C LYS A 441 -12.39 -23.76 20.89
N THR A 442 -13.15 -23.09 21.73
CA THR A 442 -14.33 -22.33 21.31
C THR A 442 -13.92 -20.97 20.77
N VAL A 443 -14.54 -20.56 19.66
CA VAL A 443 -14.31 -19.28 19.00
C VAL A 443 -15.65 -18.60 18.68
N LYS A 444 -15.68 -17.28 18.83
CA LYS A 444 -16.78 -16.45 18.35
C LYS A 444 -16.52 -16.05 16.91
N VAL A 445 -17.46 -16.38 16.03
CA VAL A 445 -17.25 -16.25 14.59
C VAL A 445 -18.45 -15.70 13.86
N THR A 446 -18.18 -15.00 12.77
CA THR A 446 -19.19 -14.44 11.87
C THR A 446 -18.99 -14.99 10.46
N GLU A 447 -20.08 -15.42 9.82
CA GLU A 447 -20.05 -15.85 8.42
C GLU A 447 -20.03 -14.64 7.48
N LYS A 448 -19.12 -14.65 6.51
CA LYS A 448 -19.08 -13.66 5.43
C LYS A 448 -18.98 -14.36 4.08
N LYS A 449 -19.75 -13.85 3.11
CA LYS A 449 -19.67 -14.30 1.72
C LYS A 449 -18.72 -13.42 0.92
N ILE A 450 -17.67 -14.00 0.36
CA ILE A 450 -16.68 -13.32 -0.49
C ILE A 450 -16.65 -14.05 -1.84
N ASN A 451 -16.90 -13.32 -2.93
CA ASN A 451 -16.90 -13.86 -4.30
C ASN A 451 -17.70 -15.17 -4.48
N GLY A 452 -18.85 -15.29 -3.82
CA GLY A 452 -19.71 -16.46 -3.92
C GLY A 452 -19.45 -17.58 -2.90
N LYS A 453 -18.33 -17.52 -2.17
CA LYS A 453 -17.91 -18.50 -1.18
C LYS A 453 -18.15 -18.01 0.25
N THR A 454 -18.45 -18.91 1.17
CA THR A 454 -18.70 -18.59 2.59
C THR A 454 -17.44 -18.85 3.41
N TYR A 455 -17.06 -17.89 4.24
CA TYR A 455 -15.91 -17.91 5.14
C TYR A 455 -16.36 -17.59 6.56
N LEU A 456 -15.56 -18.02 7.55
CA LEU A 456 -15.71 -17.59 8.94
C LEU A 456 -14.58 -16.66 9.33
N PHE A 457 -14.93 -15.65 10.12
CA PHE A 457 -14.00 -14.71 10.72
C PHE A 457 -14.23 -14.67 12.21
N ASP A 458 -13.15 -14.69 13.00
CA ASP A 458 -13.23 -14.42 14.42
C ASP A 458 -13.46 -12.93 14.72
N GLU A 459 -13.59 -12.57 15.99
CA GLU A 459 -13.79 -11.19 16.45
C GLU A 459 -12.66 -10.22 16.05
N ASN A 460 -11.46 -10.74 15.73
CA ASN A 460 -10.31 -9.95 15.32
C ASN A 460 -10.20 -9.83 13.79
N GLY A 461 -11.18 -10.33 13.05
CA GLY A 461 -11.14 -10.36 11.58
C GLY A 461 -10.21 -11.44 11.01
N GLN A 462 -9.78 -12.41 11.82
CA GLN A 462 -8.93 -13.51 11.38
C GLN A 462 -9.80 -14.63 10.81
N MET A 463 -9.41 -15.15 9.64
CA MET A 463 -10.11 -16.25 8.99
C MET A 463 -10.00 -17.55 9.80
N VAL A 464 -11.14 -18.17 10.07
CA VAL A 464 -11.21 -19.50 10.68
C VAL A 464 -11.34 -20.57 9.58
N SER A 465 -10.53 -21.61 9.67
CA SER A 465 -10.45 -22.74 8.73
C SER A 465 -10.49 -24.08 9.46
N LYS A 466 -10.47 -25.19 8.70
CA LYS A 466 -10.61 -26.57 9.18
C LYS A 466 -12.00 -26.85 9.79
N PHE A 467 -12.06 -27.76 10.76
CA PHE A 467 -13.30 -28.27 11.32
C PHE A 467 -13.83 -27.36 12.44
N VAL A 468 -15.12 -27.06 12.39
CA VAL A 468 -15.84 -26.32 13.42
C VAL A 468 -17.21 -26.96 13.64
N MET A 469 -17.67 -26.99 14.89
CA MET A 469 -18.99 -27.49 15.25
C MET A 469 -19.82 -26.37 15.86
N ASP A 470 -21.08 -26.27 15.47
CA ASP A 470 -22.01 -25.32 16.09
C ASP A 470 -22.63 -25.88 17.39
N SER A 471 -23.40 -25.04 18.10
CA SER A 471 -24.11 -25.45 19.32
C SER A 471 -25.16 -26.54 19.11
N ASP A 472 -25.53 -26.80 17.86
CA ASP A 472 -26.46 -27.87 17.49
C ASP A 472 -25.73 -29.21 17.23
N GLY A 473 -24.41 -29.27 17.41
CA GLY A 473 -23.62 -30.48 17.14
C GLY A 473 -23.37 -30.73 15.65
N LEU A 474 -23.65 -29.74 14.79
CA LEU A 474 -23.42 -29.88 13.35
C LEU A 474 -21.96 -29.49 13.04
N MET A 475 -21.20 -30.44 12.51
CA MET A 475 -19.82 -30.24 12.08
C MET A 475 -19.75 -29.62 10.68
N TYR A 476 -18.88 -28.64 10.46
CA TYR A 476 -18.61 -28.03 9.16
C TYR A 476 -17.11 -28.06 8.88
N TYR A 477 -16.75 -28.01 7.60
CA TYR A 477 -15.34 -27.95 7.17
C TYR A 477 -15.09 -26.73 6.28
N TYR A 478 -14.17 -25.88 6.70
CA TYR A 478 -13.78 -24.63 6.04
C TYR A 478 -12.42 -24.75 5.32
N GLY A 479 -12.15 -25.91 4.73
CA GLY A 479 -10.93 -26.15 3.94
C GLY A 479 -9.64 -26.11 4.77
N GLY A 480 -8.51 -26.13 4.06
CA GLY A 480 -7.18 -25.96 4.65
C GLY A 480 -6.91 -24.52 5.13
N SER A 481 -5.77 -24.33 5.78
CA SER A 481 -5.33 -23.03 6.34
C SER A 481 -5.22 -21.90 5.32
N ASP A 482 -5.03 -22.22 4.03
CA ASP A 482 -4.93 -21.25 2.94
C ASP A 482 -6.17 -21.22 2.03
N GLU A 483 -7.22 -21.97 2.37
CA GLU A 483 -8.47 -21.99 1.59
C GLU A 483 -9.60 -21.26 2.30
N GLY A 484 -9.92 -21.65 3.54
CA GLY A 484 -10.91 -21.01 4.41
C GLY A 484 -12.38 -21.06 3.97
N ASP A 485 -12.69 -21.53 2.76
CA ASP A 485 -14.06 -21.57 2.25
C ASP A 485 -14.81 -22.83 2.70
N ARG A 486 -16.07 -22.64 3.14
CA ARG A 486 -16.97 -23.72 3.55
C ARG A 486 -17.16 -24.72 2.42
N LYS A 487 -16.85 -25.98 2.68
CA LYS A 487 -16.96 -27.08 1.72
C LYS A 487 -18.27 -27.84 1.91
N ASP A 488 -18.73 -28.45 0.83
CA ASP A 488 -19.82 -29.42 0.82
C ASP A 488 -19.47 -30.64 -0.07
N GLY A 489 -20.34 -31.64 -0.09
CA GLY A 489 -20.17 -32.84 -0.90
C GLY A 489 -19.19 -33.86 -0.31
N SER A 490 -18.75 -34.79 -1.16
CA SER A 490 -17.78 -35.81 -0.76
C SER A 490 -16.36 -35.28 -0.89
N LEU A 491 -15.60 -35.33 0.20
CA LEU A 491 -14.24 -34.81 0.29
C LEU A 491 -13.28 -35.91 0.75
N SER A 492 -12.00 -35.71 0.44
CA SER A 492 -10.89 -36.50 0.97
C SER A 492 -10.03 -35.57 1.82
N ILE A 493 -9.99 -35.79 3.12
CA ILE A 493 -9.28 -34.93 4.09
C ILE A 493 -8.18 -35.76 4.73
N LYS A 494 -7.02 -35.14 4.94
CA LYS A 494 -5.86 -35.79 5.54
C LYS A 494 -5.82 -35.58 7.05
N ASP A 495 -5.45 -36.63 7.77
CA ASP A 495 -5.12 -36.55 9.19
C ASP A 495 -3.70 -36.00 9.40
N ASP A 496 -3.23 -36.01 10.64
CA ASP A 496 -1.90 -35.51 11.00
C ASP A 496 -0.77 -36.44 10.52
N ALA A 497 -1.06 -37.73 10.29
CA ALA A 497 -0.14 -38.67 9.66
C ALA A 497 -0.05 -38.49 8.12
N GLY A 498 -0.95 -37.69 7.54
CA GLY A 498 -1.03 -37.41 6.11
C GLY A 498 -1.84 -38.45 5.32
N GLU A 499 -2.49 -39.37 6.01
CA GLU A 499 -3.38 -40.39 5.45
C GLU A 499 -4.73 -39.80 5.10
N SER A 500 -5.37 -40.31 4.05
CA SER A 500 -6.56 -39.69 3.46
C SER A 500 -7.84 -40.42 3.82
N TYR A 501 -8.77 -39.69 4.43
CA TYR A 501 -10.05 -40.20 4.89
C TYR A 501 -11.20 -39.54 4.13
N ARG A 502 -12.29 -40.30 3.94
CA ARG A 502 -13.46 -39.82 3.22
C ARG A 502 -14.41 -39.13 4.16
N PHE A 503 -14.84 -37.94 3.75
CA PHE A 503 -15.90 -37.20 4.39
C PHE A 503 -17.07 -36.95 3.44
N TYR A 504 -18.24 -36.71 4.01
CA TYR A 504 -19.41 -36.24 3.28
C TYR A 504 -20.11 -35.11 4.05
N PHE A 505 -20.17 -33.94 3.42
CA PHE A 505 -20.91 -32.77 3.87
C PHE A 505 -22.14 -32.60 2.99
N SER A 506 -23.29 -32.27 3.58
CA SER A 506 -24.53 -32.20 2.84
C SER A 506 -24.51 -31.07 1.80
N THR A 507 -24.90 -31.39 0.56
CA THR A 507 -25.14 -30.41 -0.51
C THR A 507 -26.59 -29.92 -0.53
N GLU A 508 -27.40 -30.32 0.45
CA GLU A 508 -28.83 -30.06 0.54
C GLU A 508 -29.20 -29.59 1.95
N ASN A 509 -30.30 -28.85 2.06
CA ASN A 509 -30.90 -28.49 3.34
C ASN A 509 -32.28 -29.16 3.47
N LYS A 510 -32.30 -30.34 4.08
CA LYS A 510 -33.51 -31.13 4.36
C LYS A 510 -33.48 -31.59 5.84
N PRO A 511 -33.76 -30.70 6.81
CA PRO A 511 -33.71 -31.04 8.24
C PRO A 511 -34.56 -32.26 8.62
N GLY A 512 -35.75 -32.42 8.02
CA GLY A 512 -36.61 -33.60 8.24
C GLY A 512 -36.00 -34.93 7.75
N GLN A 513 -34.93 -34.90 6.97
CA GLN A 513 -34.12 -36.05 6.56
C GLN A 513 -32.77 -36.12 7.30
N GLY A 514 -32.51 -35.23 8.26
CA GLY A 514 -31.25 -35.11 8.99
C GLY A 514 -30.10 -34.53 8.17
N TYR A 515 -30.40 -33.80 7.10
CA TYR A 515 -29.40 -33.17 6.24
C TYR A 515 -29.45 -31.65 6.37
N TYR A 516 -28.37 -31.05 6.85
CA TYR A 516 -28.24 -29.60 7.06
C TYR A 516 -27.22 -29.02 6.10
N ASN A 517 -27.49 -27.85 5.53
CA ASN A 517 -26.67 -27.26 4.48
C ASN A 517 -25.17 -27.20 4.85
N ALA A 518 -24.31 -27.87 4.08
CA ALA A 518 -22.86 -27.99 4.27
C ALA A 518 -22.40 -28.62 5.60
N ALA A 519 -23.32 -29.11 6.44
CA ALA A 519 -22.97 -29.85 7.64
C ALA A 519 -22.53 -31.28 7.28
N GLY A 520 -21.60 -31.82 8.07
CA GLY A 520 -21.18 -33.21 8.02
C GLY A 520 -22.37 -34.12 8.25
N ILE A 521 -22.50 -35.16 7.43
CA ILE A 521 -23.60 -36.11 7.57
C ILE A 521 -23.36 -36.96 8.83
N THR A 522 -24.38 -37.06 9.68
CA THR A 522 -24.48 -38.10 10.72
C THR A 522 -25.64 -39.03 10.36
N GLY A 523 -25.35 -40.30 10.10
CA GLY A 523 -26.26 -41.30 9.56
C GLY A 523 -25.96 -41.70 8.11
N ALA A 524 -26.97 -42.20 7.42
CA ALA A 524 -26.84 -42.79 6.10
C ALA A 524 -26.72 -41.77 4.97
N LYS A 525 -25.75 -41.98 4.07
CA LYS A 525 -25.67 -41.30 2.76
C LYS A 525 -25.04 -42.22 1.72
N SER A 526 -25.67 -42.33 0.56
CA SER A 526 -25.15 -43.14 -0.56
C SER A 526 -24.80 -44.59 -0.18
N GLY A 527 -25.58 -45.19 0.73
CA GLY A 527 -25.37 -46.57 1.22
C GLY A 527 -24.18 -46.75 2.17
N LYS A 528 -23.59 -45.66 2.66
CA LYS A 528 -22.51 -45.63 3.64
C LYS A 528 -22.98 -44.93 4.93
N LEU A 529 -22.39 -45.32 6.06
CA LEU A 529 -22.60 -44.63 7.34
C LEU A 529 -21.57 -43.52 7.51
N TYR A 530 -22.04 -42.35 7.92
CA TYR A 530 -21.18 -41.25 8.31
C TYR A 530 -21.52 -40.79 9.73
N ASP A 531 -20.55 -40.20 10.42
CA ASP A 531 -20.73 -39.54 11.71
C ASP A 531 -19.95 -38.22 11.71
N HIS A 532 -20.64 -37.10 11.94
CA HIS A 532 -20.10 -35.74 11.78
C HIS A 532 -19.41 -35.51 10.41
N GLY A 533 -19.87 -36.23 9.40
CA GLY A 533 -19.33 -36.25 8.04
C GLY A 533 -18.20 -37.25 7.83
N PHE A 534 -17.61 -37.87 8.85
CA PHE A 534 -16.56 -38.88 8.73
C PHE A 534 -17.13 -40.24 8.32
N LEU A 535 -16.49 -40.96 7.38
CA LEU A 535 -16.93 -42.29 6.96
C LEU A 535 -16.60 -43.33 8.04
N VAL A 536 -17.64 -43.86 8.70
CA VAL A 536 -17.50 -44.91 9.72
C VAL A 536 -17.37 -46.28 9.05
N LYS A 537 -16.43 -47.10 9.53
CA LYS A 537 -16.17 -48.47 9.07
C LYS A 537 -16.21 -49.44 10.24
N ALA A 538 -16.37 -50.72 9.92
CA ALA A 538 -16.05 -51.78 10.88
C ALA A 538 -14.53 -51.96 10.92
N ASN A 539 -13.95 -52.00 12.12
CA ASN A 539 -12.51 -51.97 12.34
C ASN A 539 -11.98 -53.32 12.84
N ASP A 540 -12.67 -53.94 13.77
CA ASP A 540 -12.27 -55.18 14.44
C ASP A 540 -12.86 -56.41 13.77
N TYR A 541 -14.11 -56.31 13.32
CA TYR A 541 -14.85 -57.43 12.73
C TYR A 541 -15.32 -57.13 11.31
N LYS A 542 -15.65 -58.18 10.55
CA LYS A 542 -16.19 -58.02 9.20
C LYS A 542 -17.48 -57.20 9.16
N TYR A 543 -18.29 -57.30 10.22
CA TYR A 543 -19.48 -56.49 10.44
C TYR A 543 -19.55 -55.99 11.88
N GLU A 544 -19.93 -54.73 12.06
CA GLU A 544 -20.11 -54.12 13.38
C GLU A 544 -21.43 -53.37 13.47
N LEU A 545 -21.98 -53.36 14.69
CA LEU A 545 -23.10 -52.49 15.06
C LEU A 545 -22.51 -51.16 15.54
N LYS A 546 -22.89 -50.05 14.89
CA LYS A 546 -22.45 -48.70 15.24
C LYS A 546 -23.66 -47.82 15.52
N ASP A 547 -23.58 -47.05 16.59
CA ASP A 547 -24.58 -46.08 16.99
C ASP A 547 -24.11 -44.68 16.64
N VAL A 548 -25.03 -43.87 16.10
CA VAL A 548 -24.80 -42.44 15.83
C VAL A 548 -26.01 -41.63 16.29
N THR A 549 -25.75 -40.40 16.73
CA THR A 549 -26.81 -39.46 17.12
C THR A 549 -27.05 -38.47 16.01
N ALA A 550 -28.06 -38.71 15.18
CA ALA A 550 -28.41 -37.83 14.08
C ALA A 550 -29.46 -36.80 14.51
N LYS A 551 -29.22 -35.52 14.21
CA LYS A 551 -30.23 -34.48 14.37
C LYS A 551 -31.24 -34.57 13.22
N ILE A 552 -32.51 -34.85 13.50
CA ILE A 552 -33.58 -34.95 12.50
C ILE A 552 -34.72 -34.03 12.92
N ASP A 553 -35.01 -33.05 12.07
CA ASP A 553 -36.00 -31.98 12.31
C ASP A 553 -35.73 -31.21 13.62
N GLY A 554 -34.44 -31.01 13.93
CA GLY A 554 -33.99 -30.32 15.15
C GLY A 554 -33.97 -31.18 16.41
N VAL A 555 -34.33 -32.46 16.32
CA VAL A 555 -34.36 -33.39 17.45
C VAL A 555 -33.26 -34.44 17.30
N ASP A 556 -32.49 -34.67 18.36
CA ASP A 556 -31.49 -35.73 18.39
C ASP A 556 -32.14 -37.10 18.41
N LYS A 557 -31.72 -37.97 17.49
CA LYS A 557 -32.18 -39.36 17.38
C LYS A 557 -30.99 -40.29 17.35
N GLU A 558 -30.95 -41.22 18.30
CA GLU A 558 -30.00 -42.34 18.28
C GLU A 558 -30.42 -43.33 17.20
N LEU A 559 -29.46 -43.71 16.35
CA LEU A 559 -29.66 -44.60 15.22
C LEU A 559 -28.56 -45.65 15.23
N SER A 560 -28.94 -46.92 15.25
CA SER A 560 -28.00 -48.04 15.12
C SER A 560 -27.94 -48.53 13.68
N PHE A 561 -26.74 -48.87 13.21
CA PHE A 561 -26.51 -49.39 11.86
C PHE A 561 -25.58 -50.59 11.91
N ILE A 562 -25.85 -51.60 11.09
CA ILE A 562 -24.90 -52.67 10.82
C ILE A 562 -24.09 -52.26 9.60
N ILE A 563 -22.76 -52.19 9.75
CA ILE A 563 -21.84 -51.79 8.67
C ILE A 563 -20.76 -52.85 8.44
N ASN A 564 -20.07 -52.78 7.31
CA ASN A 564 -18.89 -53.61 7.04
C ASN A 564 -17.59 -52.79 7.02
N SER A 565 -16.45 -53.43 6.76
CA SER A 565 -15.12 -52.78 6.69
C SER A 565 -14.98 -51.69 5.62
N SER A 566 -15.93 -51.59 4.67
CA SER A 566 -15.98 -50.49 3.71
C SER A 566 -16.91 -49.34 4.14
N GLY A 567 -17.55 -49.46 5.30
CA GLY A 567 -18.59 -48.56 5.81
C GLY A 567 -19.96 -48.73 5.14
N SER A 568 -20.17 -49.81 4.39
CA SER A 568 -21.45 -50.06 3.71
C SER A 568 -22.53 -50.52 4.69
N ILE A 569 -23.65 -49.82 4.68
CA ILE A 569 -24.81 -50.10 5.52
C ILE A 569 -25.49 -51.38 5.04
N GLN A 570 -25.71 -52.29 5.97
CA GLN A 570 -26.44 -53.52 5.75
C GLN A 570 -27.93 -53.28 5.96
N THR A 571 -28.72 -53.64 4.95
CA THR A 571 -30.16 -53.37 4.92
C THR A 571 -30.99 -54.64 4.74
N SER A 572 -30.41 -55.82 4.92
CA SER A 572 -31.13 -57.09 4.81
C SER A 572 -31.23 -57.77 6.18
N ASP A 573 -32.34 -58.45 6.42
CA ASP A 573 -32.45 -59.34 7.56
C ASP A 573 -31.79 -60.68 7.17
N LYS A 574 -30.55 -60.85 7.61
CA LYS A 574 -29.68 -62.02 7.34
C LYS A 574 -28.82 -62.24 8.57
N LYS A 575 -28.27 -63.46 8.70
CA LYS A 575 -27.23 -63.73 9.69
C LYS A 575 -25.92 -63.04 9.30
N TYR A 576 -25.34 -62.29 10.23
CA TYR A 576 -24.03 -61.65 10.08
C TYR A 576 -23.02 -62.46 10.89
N GLU A 577 -22.24 -63.28 10.19
CA GLU A 577 -21.29 -64.25 10.75
C GLU A 577 -19.87 -64.00 10.21
N GLU A 578 -18.87 -64.34 11.02
CA GLU A 578 -17.45 -64.41 10.68
C GLU A 578 -16.87 -65.69 11.26
N ASP A 579 -16.16 -66.48 10.45
CA ASP A 579 -15.61 -67.79 10.84
C ASP A 579 -16.61 -68.75 11.54
N ASP A 580 -17.85 -68.79 11.05
CA ASP A 580 -19.00 -69.55 11.58
C ASP A 580 -19.53 -69.08 12.96
N ASP A 581 -18.98 -67.99 13.51
CA ASP A 581 -19.48 -67.32 14.71
C ASP A 581 -20.45 -66.18 14.36
N LEU A 582 -21.61 -66.16 15.02
CA LEU A 582 -22.61 -65.10 14.85
C LEU A 582 -22.13 -63.81 15.53
N LEU A 583 -21.82 -62.79 14.73
CA LEU A 583 -21.33 -61.49 15.23
C LEU A 583 -22.47 -60.60 15.71
N ILE A 584 -23.59 -60.58 14.98
CA ILE A 584 -24.73 -59.70 15.27
C ILE A 584 -26.01 -60.51 15.15
N ASN A 585 -26.78 -60.55 16.24
CA ASN A 585 -28.12 -61.13 16.24
C ASN A 585 -29.14 -60.11 15.73
N THR A 586 -29.87 -60.46 14.67
CA THR A 586 -30.95 -59.65 14.09
C THR A 586 -32.34 -60.29 14.26
N GLU A 587 -32.46 -61.35 15.05
CA GLU A 587 -33.74 -62.00 15.30
C GLU A 587 -34.74 -61.02 15.96
N GLY A 588 -35.83 -60.71 15.26
CA GLY A 588 -36.82 -59.73 15.70
C GLY A 588 -36.44 -58.26 15.44
N ALA A 589 -35.30 -58.00 14.79
CA ALA A 589 -34.86 -56.65 14.47
C ALA A 589 -35.69 -56.00 13.36
N VAL A 590 -35.92 -54.69 13.48
CA VAL A 590 -36.67 -53.89 12.50
C VAL A 590 -35.73 -52.98 11.74
N PHE A 591 -35.67 -53.14 10.42
CA PHE A 591 -34.85 -52.30 9.55
C PHE A 591 -35.68 -51.18 8.90
N HIS A 592 -35.23 -49.94 9.04
CA HIS A 592 -35.89 -48.75 8.50
C HIS A 592 -35.49 -48.49 7.04
N LYS A 593 -36.29 -48.96 6.08
CA LYS A 593 -35.96 -48.94 4.64
C LYS A 593 -36.85 -48.07 3.77
N GLU A 594 -37.59 -47.12 4.35
CA GLU A 594 -38.57 -46.33 3.60
C GLU A 594 -37.94 -45.69 2.35
N SER A 595 -38.49 -46.06 1.18
CA SER A 595 -37.88 -45.79 -0.13
C SER A 595 -38.11 -44.37 -0.65
N THR A 596 -39.13 -43.70 -0.14
CA THR A 596 -39.62 -42.39 -0.61
C THR A 596 -38.88 -41.21 -0.01
N ASN A 597 -38.16 -41.38 1.11
CA ASN A 597 -37.37 -40.34 1.78
C ASN A 597 -36.09 -40.94 2.40
N LYS A 598 -35.12 -41.33 1.56
CA LYS A 598 -33.81 -41.82 2.03
C LYS A 598 -33.00 -40.69 2.69
N GLY A 599 -33.22 -40.48 3.99
CA GLY A 599 -32.46 -39.56 4.84
C GLY A 599 -31.42 -40.25 5.69
N ALA A 600 -30.93 -39.56 6.72
CA ALA A 600 -29.95 -40.05 7.69
C ALA A 600 -30.36 -41.36 8.37
N ALA A 601 -31.65 -41.61 8.59
CA ALA A 601 -32.15 -42.86 9.20
C ALA A 601 -32.25 -44.05 8.23
N TYR A 602 -31.95 -43.88 6.93
CA TYR A 602 -32.13 -44.96 5.97
C TYR A 602 -31.18 -46.13 6.23
N GLY A 603 -31.76 -47.30 6.49
CA GLY A 603 -31.02 -48.53 6.78
C GLY A 603 -30.63 -48.69 8.25
N SER A 604 -31.12 -47.84 9.15
CA SER A 604 -30.96 -48.07 10.59
C SER A 604 -31.75 -49.31 11.03
N VAL A 605 -31.34 -49.88 12.16
CA VAL A 605 -31.91 -51.10 12.72
C VAL A 605 -32.25 -50.90 14.20
N GLU A 606 -33.42 -51.39 14.61
CA GLU A 606 -33.83 -51.46 16.01
C GLU A 606 -33.87 -52.92 16.46
N GLY A 607 -33.40 -53.22 17.67
CA GLY A 607 -33.45 -54.56 18.26
C GLY A 607 -32.37 -55.54 17.79
N ALA A 608 -31.35 -55.06 17.06
CA ALA A 608 -30.15 -55.85 16.78
C ALA A 608 -29.17 -55.81 17.96
N THR A 609 -28.49 -56.92 18.22
CA THR A 609 -27.54 -57.04 19.34
C THR A 609 -26.19 -57.56 18.86
N ALA A 610 -25.12 -56.84 19.17
CA ALA A 610 -23.75 -57.30 18.99
C ALA A 610 -23.42 -58.44 19.96
N LEU A 611 -22.81 -59.52 19.47
CA LEU A 611 -22.44 -60.72 20.23
C LEU A 611 -20.92 -60.89 20.38
N TYR A 612 -20.14 -60.07 19.67
CA TYR A 612 -18.71 -59.97 19.87
C TYR A 612 -18.40 -59.34 21.25
N ARG A 613 -17.24 -59.71 21.82
CA ARG A 613 -16.79 -59.24 23.13
C ARG A 613 -15.72 -58.17 23.00
#